data_AF-A0A9J6EPP0-F1
#
_entry.id   AF-A0A9J6EPP0-F1
#
_cell.length_a   1.000
_cell.length_b   1.000
_cell.length_c   1.000
_cell.angle_alpha   90.00
_cell.angle_beta   90.00
_cell.angle_gamma   90.00
#
_symmetry.space_group_name_H-M   'P 1'
#
loop_
_entity.id
_entity.type
_entity.pdbx_description
1 polymer ?
#
loop_
_entity_poly.entity_id
_entity_poly.type
_entity_poly.pdbx_seq_one_letter_code
_entity_poly.pdbx_strand_id
1 'polypeptide(L)'
;MSQQCILSSQETPTRKVAPRFTEDEKTVLIALVGEFKHIIECKKTDVARSGQGANPVEPSQLPTGTDADEDSRCTSIARPDAEANISVEGCANSHQATSSTPAATVAAETYRTPRNRMAVLEKTLAAENAIRAELQKEEHAMRIRLMQEDHDYKMREREDRRKFENKVRDLELSKLKNELEKQKLEVEILEIEKELKKEQLRRLQCNVPYL
;
A
#
# COMPACT_ATOMS: atom_id res chain seq x y z
N MET A 1 35.78 -15.53 73.14
CA MET A 1 35.85 -14.82 71.85
C MET A 1 35.12 -15.69 70.83
N SER A 2 33.91 -15.29 70.44
CA SER A 2 33.02 -16.11 69.61
C SER A 2 33.05 -15.59 68.17
N GLN A 3 33.55 -16.40 67.24
CA GLN A 3 33.58 -16.11 65.81
C GLN A 3 32.21 -16.39 65.22
N GLN A 4 31.52 -15.33 64.76
CA GLN A 4 30.33 -15.46 63.93
C GLN A 4 30.77 -15.70 62.47
N CYS A 5 30.50 -16.90 61.97
CA CYS A 5 30.64 -17.24 60.56
C CYS A 5 29.48 -16.61 59.78
N ILE A 6 29.78 -15.60 58.97
CA ILE A 6 28.86 -15.02 57.99
C ILE A 6 28.81 -15.98 56.79
N LEU A 7 27.75 -16.78 56.71
CA LEU A 7 27.43 -17.58 55.52
C LEU A 7 26.92 -16.64 54.42
N SER A 8 27.78 -16.41 53.43
CA SER A 8 27.46 -15.68 52.20
C SER A 8 26.63 -16.59 51.29
N SER A 9 25.34 -16.30 51.17
CA SER A 9 24.44 -16.95 50.21
C SER A 9 24.78 -16.49 48.79
N GLN A 10 25.35 -17.39 47.98
CA GLN A 10 25.49 -17.19 46.55
C GLN A 10 24.15 -17.50 45.86
N GLU A 11 23.46 -16.47 45.38
CA GLU A 11 22.32 -16.62 44.46
C GLU A 11 22.84 -17.03 43.08
N THR A 12 22.30 -18.15 42.56
CA THR A 12 22.64 -18.63 41.22
C THR A 12 21.80 -17.89 40.16
N PRO A 13 22.37 -17.53 39.00
CA PRO A 13 21.66 -16.79 37.95
C PRO A 13 20.58 -17.67 37.32
N THR A 14 19.32 -17.38 37.64
CA THR A 14 18.17 -18.03 37.02
C THR A 14 18.10 -17.63 35.55
N ARG A 15 18.35 -18.59 34.65
CA ARG A 15 18.16 -18.40 33.20
C ARG A 15 16.68 -18.12 32.98
N LYS A 16 16.36 -16.90 32.51
CA LYS A 16 15.00 -16.49 32.16
C LYS A 16 14.48 -17.41 31.06
N VAL A 17 13.56 -18.30 31.41
CA VAL A 17 12.88 -19.18 30.46
C VAL A 17 11.92 -18.31 29.66
N ALA A 18 12.07 -18.32 28.33
CA ALA A 18 11.17 -17.58 27.45
C ALA A 18 9.72 -18.10 27.62
N PRO A 19 8.72 -17.22 27.63
CA PRO A 19 7.32 -17.62 27.64
C PRO A 19 7.02 -18.57 26.48
N ARG A 20 6.26 -19.63 26.76
CA ARG A 20 5.82 -20.58 25.74
C ARG A 20 4.47 -20.12 25.18
N PHE A 21 4.27 -20.33 23.89
CA PHE A 21 2.97 -20.11 23.25
C PHE A 21 1.89 -20.97 23.89
N THR A 22 0.74 -20.34 24.14
CA THR A 22 -0.53 -20.97 24.48
C THR A 22 -1.08 -21.79 23.31
N GLU A 23 -2.06 -22.67 23.56
CA GLU A 23 -2.60 -23.54 22.52
C GLU A 23 -3.38 -22.77 21.45
N ASP A 24 -4.05 -21.69 21.84
CA ASP A 24 -4.77 -20.80 20.93
C ASP A 24 -3.80 -20.05 20.01
N GLU A 25 -2.70 -19.53 20.56
CA GLU A 25 -1.65 -18.86 19.78
C GLU A 25 -1.00 -19.81 18.75
N LYS A 26 -0.78 -21.07 19.13
CA LYS A 26 -0.28 -22.08 18.18
C LYS A 26 -1.29 -22.34 17.07
N THR A 27 -2.57 -22.43 17.39
CA THR A 27 -3.63 -22.66 16.40
C THR A 27 -3.69 -21.53 15.37
N VAL A 28 -3.58 -20.28 15.84
CA VAL A 28 -3.50 -19.08 14.97
C VAL A 28 -2.23 -19.12 14.12
N LEU A 29 -1.07 -19.44 14.70
CA LEU A 29 0.18 -19.56 13.95
C LEU A 29 0.12 -20.65 12.87
N ILE A 30 -0.49 -21.81 13.17
CA ILE A 30 -0.68 -22.89 12.20
C ILE A 30 -1.59 -22.44 11.05
N ALA A 31 -2.70 -21.74 11.36
CA ALA A 31 -3.60 -21.22 10.34
C ALA A 31 -2.89 -20.20 9.42
N LEU A 32 -2.15 -19.25 10.01
CA LEU A 32 -1.39 -18.24 9.27
C LEU A 32 -0.28 -18.87 8.40
N VAL A 33 0.48 -19.83 8.94
CA VAL A 33 1.51 -20.54 8.17
C VAL A 33 0.89 -21.34 7.02
N GLY A 34 -0.30 -21.92 7.23
CA GLY A 34 -1.05 -22.60 6.17
C GLY A 34 -1.50 -21.65 5.06
N GLU A 35 -2.07 -20.49 5.43
CA GLU A 35 -2.57 -19.49 4.48
C GLU A 35 -1.44 -18.86 3.64
N PHE A 36 -0.32 -18.52 4.28
CA PHE A 36 0.82 -17.88 3.64
C PHE A 36 1.93 -18.85 3.21
N LYS A 37 1.64 -20.15 3.14
CA LYS A 37 2.62 -21.20 2.79
C LYS A 37 3.38 -20.90 1.50
N HIS A 38 2.68 -20.39 0.49
CA HIS A 38 3.25 -20.04 -0.83
C HIS A 38 4.24 -18.86 -0.79
N ILE A 39 4.17 -18.00 0.23
CA ILE A 39 5.09 -16.88 0.46
C ILE A 39 6.25 -17.34 1.35
N ILE A 40 5.96 -18.15 2.37
CA ILE A 40 6.94 -18.60 3.37
C ILE A 40 7.86 -19.68 2.78
N GLU A 41 7.32 -20.60 1.98
CA GLU A 41 8.11 -21.52 1.18
C GLU A 41 8.65 -20.78 -0.05
N CYS A 42 9.63 -19.88 0.19
CA CYS A 42 10.53 -19.44 -0.85
C CYS A 42 11.12 -20.69 -1.50
N LYS A 43 10.62 -21.03 -2.70
CA LYS A 43 11.21 -22.08 -3.52
C LYS A 43 12.70 -21.80 -3.60
N LYS A 44 13.48 -22.81 -3.23
CA LYS A 44 14.93 -22.85 -3.27
C LYS A 44 15.37 -22.88 -4.75
N THR A 45 15.10 -21.81 -5.48
CA THR A 45 15.50 -21.59 -6.86
C THR A 45 16.09 -20.20 -6.93
N ASP A 46 17.42 -20.18 -7.07
CA ASP A 46 18.24 -19.10 -7.63
C ASP A 46 18.53 -17.86 -6.77
N VAL A 47 19.04 -18.08 -5.55
CA VAL A 47 19.98 -17.11 -4.93
C VAL A 47 21.39 -17.46 -5.38
N ALA A 48 21.68 -17.17 -6.64
CA ALA A 48 23.03 -17.18 -7.21
C ALA A 48 23.32 -15.85 -7.91
N ARG A 49 23.22 -14.72 -7.19
CA ARG A 49 23.99 -13.49 -7.47
C ARG A 49 23.61 -12.36 -6.53
N SER A 50 24.54 -11.98 -5.67
CA SER A 50 25.04 -10.61 -5.49
C SER A 50 25.82 -10.54 -4.18
N GLY A 51 26.95 -11.25 -4.16
CA GLY A 51 28.03 -10.89 -3.27
C GLY A 51 28.71 -9.63 -3.80
N GLN A 52 29.09 -8.78 -2.84
CA GLN A 52 30.10 -7.72 -2.93
C GLN A 52 29.69 -6.38 -3.54
N GLY A 53 29.54 -5.39 -2.65
CA GLY A 53 29.47 -3.97 -2.99
C GLY A 53 29.07 -3.09 -1.82
N ALA A 54 29.61 -3.34 -0.63
CA ALA A 54 29.41 -2.48 0.53
C ALA A 54 30.18 -1.17 0.35
N ASN A 55 29.48 -0.03 0.44
CA ASN A 55 30.04 1.24 0.86
C ASN A 55 29.16 1.78 2.01
N PRO A 56 29.72 2.10 3.18
CA PRO A 56 28.96 2.71 4.26
C PRO A 56 28.79 4.20 3.97
N VAL A 57 27.55 4.63 3.71
CA VAL A 57 27.20 6.06 3.68
C VAL A 57 26.70 6.45 5.06
N GLU A 58 27.38 7.45 5.59
CA GLU A 58 27.26 8.11 6.89
C GLU A 58 25.87 8.73 7.12
N PRO A 59 25.28 8.66 8.33
CA PRO A 59 23.98 9.23 8.61
C PRO A 59 24.09 10.75 8.85
N SER A 60 23.74 11.55 7.83
CA SER A 60 23.53 12.99 7.98
C SER A 60 22.13 13.29 8.53
N GLN A 61 22.18 13.88 9.72
CA GLN A 61 21.23 14.64 10.52
C GLN A 61 19.91 15.14 9.88
N LEU A 62 18.88 15.09 10.72
CA LEU A 62 17.57 15.75 10.62
C LEU A 62 17.64 17.23 10.17
N PRO A 63 16.53 17.72 9.59
CA PRO A 63 15.88 18.85 10.21
C PRO A 63 14.39 18.59 10.50
N THR A 64 14.04 18.85 11.76
CA THR A 64 12.71 19.26 12.21
C THR A 64 12.35 20.61 11.61
N GLY A 65 11.22 20.70 10.92
CA GLY A 65 10.57 21.95 10.50
C GLY A 65 9.12 21.65 10.16
N THR A 66 8.22 21.89 11.11
CA THR A 66 7.28 23.03 11.19
C THR A 66 6.01 22.82 10.38
N ASP A 67 4.92 22.74 11.15
CA ASP A 67 3.54 22.90 10.75
C ASP A 67 3.34 24.13 9.85
N ALA A 68 2.64 23.92 8.74
CA ALA A 68 1.96 24.99 8.02
C ALA A 68 0.72 24.39 7.35
N ASP A 69 -0.44 24.76 7.89
CA ASP A 69 -1.73 24.75 7.23
C ASP A 69 -1.62 25.38 5.83
N GLU A 70 -1.96 24.62 4.80
CA GLU A 70 -2.26 25.16 3.46
C GLU A 70 -3.61 24.60 2.99
N ASP A 71 -4.64 25.42 3.20
CA ASP A 71 -5.93 25.38 2.53
C ASP A 71 -5.72 25.44 1.02
N SER A 72 -5.64 24.28 0.36
CA SER A 72 -5.60 24.19 -1.09
C SER A 72 -7.00 24.43 -1.68
N ARG A 73 -7.28 25.70 -1.94
CA ARG A 73 -8.42 26.16 -2.74
C ARG A 73 -8.34 25.57 -4.15
N CYS A 74 -9.42 24.88 -4.50
CA CYS A 74 -9.80 24.49 -5.84
C CYS A 74 -9.83 25.73 -6.75
N THR A 75 -8.92 25.79 -7.72
CA THR A 75 -9.01 26.72 -8.85
C THR A 75 -9.10 25.91 -10.12
N SER A 76 -10.31 25.88 -10.67
CA SER A 76 -10.65 25.36 -11.97
C SER A 76 -9.95 26.22 -13.03
N ILE A 77 -8.91 25.69 -13.67
CA ILE A 77 -8.32 26.32 -14.86
C ILE A 77 -8.69 25.49 -16.08
N ALA A 78 -9.36 26.20 -16.97
CA ALA A 78 -9.93 25.75 -18.22
C ALA A 78 -8.91 25.10 -19.15
N ARG A 79 -9.41 24.12 -19.91
CA ARG A 79 -8.82 23.60 -21.15
C ARG A 79 -8.49 24.73 -22.13
N PRO A 80 -7.34 24.64 -22.81
CA PRO A 80 -7.25 25.05 -24.20
C PRO A 80 -7.23 23.82 -25.09
N ASP A 81 -8.20 23.79 -26.01
CA ASP A 81 -8.20 22.99 -27.21
C ASP A 81 -6.93 23.29 -28.03
N ALA A 82 -6.23 22.25 -28.47
CA ALA A 82 -5.27 22.35 -29.56
C ALA A 82 -5.12 20.97 -30.21
N GLU A 83 -6.00 20.72 -31.17
CA GLU A 83 -5.82 19.71 -32.21
C GLU A 83 -4.55 20.06 -33.01
N ALA A 84 -3.51 19.23 -32.92
CA ALA A 84 -2.40 19.23 -33.86
C ALA A 84 -2.41 17.91 -34.64
N ASN A 85 -3.20 17.94 -35.70
CA ASN A 85 -3.36 16.92 -36.71
C ASN A 85 -2.10 16.90 -37.60
N ILE A 86 -1.15 16.00 -37.32
CA ILE A 86 0.03 15.82 -38.18
C ILE A 86 -0.26 14.65 -39.13
N SER A 87 -0.87 15.00 -40.26
CA SER A 87 -0.91 14.19 -41.47
C SER A 87 0.48 14.23 -42.14
N VAL A 88 1.13 13.08 -42.28
CA VAL A 88 2.28 12.92 -43.19
C VAL A 88 1.86 11.96 -44.28
N GLU A 89 1.35 12.54 -45.36
CA GLU A 89 1.22 11.91 -46.66
C GLU A 89 2.61 11.72 -47.29
N GLY A 90 2.79 10.55 -47.89
CA GLY A 90 3.26 10.44 -49.27
C GLY A 90 4.72 10.80 -49.59
N CYS A 91 5.55 9.77 -49.73
CA CYS A 91 6.55 9.74 -50.80
C CYS A 91 6.70 8.30 -51.30
N ALA A 92 5.81 7.94 -52.23
CA ALA A 92 6.07 6.89 -53.20
C ALA A 92 7.16 7.39 -54.15
N ASN A 93 8.29 6.70 -54.25
CA ASN A 93 9.17 6.83 -55.40
C ASN A 93 9.38 5.45 -56.03
N SER A 94 8.54 5.22 -57.04
CA SER A 94 8.74 4.30 -58.14
C SER A 94 9.96 4.76 -58.95
N HIS A 95 11.00 3.93 -59.01
CA HIS A 95 11.86 3.85 -60.18
C HIS A 95 12.05 2.39 -60.55
N GLN A 96 11.12 1.94 -61.38
CA GLN A 96 11.26 0.80 -62.28
C GLN A 96 12.32 1.17 -63.33
N ALA A 97 13.38 0.39 -63.44
CA ALA A 97 14.28 0.40 -64.60
C ALA A 97 14.40 -1.04 -65.10
N THR A 98 13.92 -1.23 -66.32
CA THR A 98 13.93 -2.43 -67.15
C THR A 98 15.27 -2.66 -67.84
N SER A 99 15.42 -3.88 -68.39
CA SER A 99 16.39 -4.34 -69.42
C SER A 99 17.67 -5.00 -68.85
N SER A 100 17.79 -6.35 -68.93
CA SER A 100 18.33 -7.19 -70.03
C SER A 100 19.87 -7.17 -70.02
N THR A 101 20.69 -8.24 -70.00
CA THR A 101 20.71 -9.60 -70.59
C THR A 101 21.94 -10.31 -69.96
N PRO A 102 22.06 -11.67 -69.90
CA PRO A 102 23.11 -12.32 -69.13
C PRO A 102 24.42 -12.47 -69.93
N ALA A 103 25.56 -12.16 -69.31
CA ALA A 103 26.87 -12.54 -69.83
C ALA A 103 27.82 -12.87 -68.68
N ALA A 104 28.30 -14.12 -68.70
CA ALA A 104 29.28 -14.66 -67.79
C ALA A 104 30.58 -13.85 -67.81
N THR A 105 31.12 -13.53 -66.64
CA THR A 105 32.58 -13.46 -66.47
C THR A 105 32.97 -13.66 -65.00
N VAL A 106 33.99 -14.48 -64.86
CA VAL A 106 34.68 -14.90 -63.64
C VAL A 106 35.35 -13.71 -62.93
N ALA A 107 35.45 -13.80 -61.60
CA ALA A 107 36.32 -13.03 -60.71
C ALA A 107 36.07 -11.51 -60.59
N ALA A 108 35.26 -11.10 -59.61
CA ALA A 108 35.34 -9.77 -59.00
C ALA A 108 34.77 -9.75 -57.57
N GLU A 109 35.20 -10.71 -56.75
CA GLU A 109 34.76 -10.84 -55.37
C GLU A 109 35.67 -10.05 -54.42
N THR A 110 35.76 -8.72 -54.59
CA THR A 110 36.40 -7.85 -53.56
C THR A 110 36.12 -6.34 -53.65
N TYR A 111 35.26 -5.85 -54.54
CA TYR A 111 34.98 -4.40 -54.66
C TYR A 111 33.49 -4.05 -54.58
N ARG A 112 32.73 -4.69 -53.68
CA ARG A 112 31.47 -4.09 -53.21
C ARG A 112 31.79 -2.84 -52.38
N THR A 113 31.81 -1.74 -53.11
CA THR A 113 31.97 -0.34 -52.77
C THR A 113 31.65 0.06 -51.31
N PRO A 114 32.48 0.90 -50.68
CA PRO A 114 32.28 1.39 -49.31
C PRO A 114 30.91 2.05 -49.06
N ARG A 115 30.27 2.61 -50.10
CA ARG A 115 28.91 3.19 -50.02
C ARG A 115 27.84 2.20 -49.54
N ASN A 116 27.91 0.93 -49.93
CA ASN A 116 26.91 -0.06 -49.51
C ASN A 116 27.07 -0.47 -48.04
N ARG A 117 28.30 -0.40 -47.50
CA ARG A 117 28.56 -0.64 -46.07
C ARG A 117 28.02 0.51 -45.23
N MET A 118 28.21 1.75 -45.68
CA MET A 118 27.65 2.94 -45.02
C MET A 118 26.12 2.91 -44.98
N ALA A 119 25.47 2.53 -46.08
CA ALA A 119 24.01 2.43 -46.12
C ALA A 119 23.43 1.37 -45.14
N VAL A 120 24.16 0.28 -44.88
CA VAL A 120 23.74 -0.71 -43.87
C VAL A 120 23.88 -0.13 -42.47
N LEU A 121 24.98 0.56 -42.18
CA LEU A 121 25.19 1.20 -40.87
C LEU A 121 24.15 2.29 -40.60
N GLU A 122 23.82 3.11 -41.59
CA GLU A 122 22.77 4.14 -41.48
C GLU A 122 21.41 3.52 -41.16
N LYS A 123 21.06 2.40 -41.80
CA LYS A 123 19.82 1.67 -41.52
C LYS A 123 19.81 1.08 -40.11
N THR A 124 20.90 0.45 -39.68
CA THR A 124 21.01 -0.11 -38.33
C THR A 124 20.91 1.00 -37.28
N LEU A 125 21.62 2.11 -37.46
CA LEU A 125 21.57 3.27 -36.56
C LEU A 125 20.16 3.87 -36.49
N ALA A 126 19.46 3.99 -37.63
CA ALA A 126 18.08 4.47 -37.66
C ALA A 126 17.13 3.53 -36.89
N ALA A 127 17.28 2.22 -37.05
CA ALA A 127 16.50 1.23 -36.32
C ALA A 127 16.78 1.29 -34.81
N GLU A 128 18.05 1.39 -34.41
CA GLU A 128 18.43 1.53 -33.00
C GLU A 128 17.87 2.82 -32.37
N ASN A 129 17.91 3.94 -33.10
CA ASN A 129 17.34 5.19 -32.64
C ASN A 129 15.80 5.12 -32.52
N ALA A 130 15.13 4.39 -33.42
CA ALA A 130 13.69 4.15 -33.32
C ALA A 130 13.35 3.34 -32.06
N ILE A 131 14.08 2.26 -31.79
CA ILE A 131 13.92 1.45 -30.57
C ILE A 131 14.16 2.30 -29.33
N ARG A 132 15.22 3.12 -29.32
CA ARG A 132 15.50 4.02 -28.18
C ARG A 132 14.36 5.00 -27.94
N ALA A 133 13.82 5.59 -29.00
CA ALA A 133 12.70 6.52 -28.88
C ALA A 133 11.43 5.83 -28.37
N GLU A 134 11.16 4.59 -28.78
CA GLU A 134 10.05 3.79 -28.28
C GLU A 134 10.22 3.44 -26.80
N LEU A 135 11.40 2.98 -26.39
CA LEU A 135 11.71 2.68 -24.98
C LEU A 135 11.57 3.93 -24.09
N GLN A 136 11.99 5.11 -24.56
CA GLN A 136 11.80 6.35 -23.82
C GLN A 136 10.32 6.73 -23.66
N LYS A 137 9.50 6.51 -24.70
CA LYS A 137 8.04 6.72 -24.62
C LYS A 137 7.41 5.77 -23.62
N GLU A 138 7.80 4.50 -23.64
CA GLU A 138 7.30 3.49 -22.70
C GLU A 138 7.70 3.82 -21.25
N GLU A 139 8.96 4.20 -21.01
CA GLU A 139 9.44 4.62 -19.69
C GLU A 139 8.62 5.80 -19.16
N HIS A 140 8.39 6.81 -20.01
CA HIS A 140 7.59 7.97 -19.63
C HIS A 140 6.12 7.59 -19.34
N ALA A 141 5.53 6.73 -20.17
CA ALA A 141 4.18 6.22 -19.96
C ALA A 141 4.05 5.44 -18.64
N MET A 142 5.05 4.61 -18.32
CA MET A 142 5.11 3.86 -17.07
C MET A 142 5.20 4.80 -15.87
N ARG A 143 6.04 5.84 -15.94
CA ARG A 143 6.16 6.84 -14.87
C ARG A 143 4.84 7.55 -14.61
N ILE A 144 4.11 7.95 -15.65
CA ILE A 144 2.79 8.57 -15.53
C ILE A 144 1.81 7.60 -14.85
N ARG A 145 1.78 6.34 -15.31
CA ARG A 145 0.90 5.32 -14.75
C ARG A 145 1.16 5.08 -13.26
N LEU A 146 2.42 4.96 -12.87
CA LEU A 146 2.79 4.77 -11.46
C LEU A 146 2.37 5.96 -10.58
N MET A 147 2.52 7.19 -11.07
CA MET A 147 2.03 8.38 -10.33
C MET A 147 0.52 8.38 -10.17
N GLN A 148 -0.23 7.96 -11.21
CA GLN A 148 -1.69 7.83 -11.13
C GLN A 148 -2.12 6.73 -10.16
N GLU A 149 -1.48 5.56 -10.23
CA GLU A 149 -1.76 4.44 -9.33
C GLU A 149 -1.48 4.79 -7.86
N ASP A 150 -0.38 5.49 -7.57
CA ASP A 150 -0.06 5.97 -6.20
C ASP A 150 -1.11 6.98 -5.71
N HIS A 151 -1.52 7.91 -6.57
CA HIS A 151 -2.58 8.86 -6.25
C HIS A 151 -3.91 8.15 -5.95
N ASP A 152 -4.31 7.22 -6.80
CA ASP A 152 -5.56 6.47 -6.66
C ASP A 152 -5.55 5.57 -5.42
N TYR A 153 -4.41 4.95 -5.13
CA TYR A 153 -4.20 4.18 -3.90
C TYR A 153 -4.41 5.07 -2.66
N LYS A 154 -3.76 6.25 -2.61
CA LYS A 154 -3.93 7.22 -1.52
C LYS A 154 -5.36 7.72 -1.39
N MET A 155 -6.07 7.92 -2.51
CA MET A 155 -7.48 8.33 -2.48
C MET A 155 -8.38 7.23 -1.92
N ARG A 156 -8.16 5.97 -2.33
CA ARG A 156 -8.88 4.82 -1.80
C ARG A 156 -8.63 4.61 -0.32
N GLU A 157 -7.37 4.67 0.11
CA GLU A 157 -6.98 4.56 1.52
C GLU A 157 -7.69 5.62 2.39
N ARG A 158 -7.72 6.89 1.93
CA ARG A 158 -8.45 7.96 2.61
C ARG A 158 -9.95 7.68 2.71
N GLU A 159 -10.55 7.14 1.65
CA GLU A 159 -11.97 6.81 1.64
C GLU A 159 -12.29 5.68 2.61
N ASP A 160 -11.49 4.61 2.60
CA ASP A 160 -11.68 3.47 3.48
C ASP A 160 -11.47 3.86 4.95
N ARG A 161 -10.50 4.74 5.24
CA ARG A 161 -10.34 5.34 6.56
C ARG A 161 -11.59 6.11 7.01
N ARG A 162 -12.14 6.99 6.17
CA ARG A 162 -13.39 7.71 6.49
C ARG A 162 -14.56 6.76 6.72
N LYS A 163 -14.68 5.70 5.90
CA LYS A 163 -15.73 4.68 6.09
C LYS A 163 -15.59 3.97 7.43
N PHE A 164 -14.38 3.64 7.83
CA PHE A 164 -14.12 3.01 9.13
C PHE A 164 -14.45 3.95 10.29
N GLU A 165 -13.98 5.20 10.25
CA GLU A 165 -14.28 6.21 11.25
C GLU A 165 -15.79 6.46 11.40
N ASN A 166 -16.52 6.51 10.29
CA ASN A 166 -17.98 6.63 10.32
C ASN A 166 -18.64 5.43 10.99
N LYS A 167 -18.21 4.20 10.67
CA LYS A 167 -18.73 2.99 11.32
C LYS A 167 -18.47 2.99 12.84
N VAL A 168 -17.28 3.43 13.27
CA VAL A 168 -16.96 3.56 14.69
C VAL A 168 -17.90 4.56 15.35
N ARG A 169 -18.09 5.74 14.74
CA ARG A 169 -19.01 6.76 15.23
C ARG A 169 -20.45 6.25 15.33
N ASP A 170 -20.93 5.53 14.32
CA ASP A 170 -22.29 4.96 14.31
C ASP A 170 -22.48 3.93 15.43
N LEU A 171 -21.47 3.09 15.68
CA LEU A 171 -21.48 2.12 16.79
C LEU A 171 -21.49 2.82 18.14
N GLU A 172 -20.71 3.90 18.32
CA GLU A 172 -20.70 4.70 19.55
C GLU A 172 -22.05 5.37 19.79
N LEU A 173 -22.65 5.97 18.76
CA LEU A 173 -23.98 6.58 18.84
C LEU A 173 -25.04 5.54 19.20
N SER A 174 -24.98 4.34 18.62
CA SER A 174 -25.90 3.25 18.97
C SER A 174 -25.74 2.83 20.43
N LYS A 175 -24.52 2.75 20.95
CA LYS A 175 -24.27 2.42 22.36
C LYS A 175 -24.84 3.48 23.29
N LEU A 176 -24.59 4.76 23.00
CA LEU A 176 -25.11 5.88 23.80
C LEU A 176 -26.64 5.93 23.78
N LYS A 177 -27.27 5.63 22.63
CA LYS A 177 -28.72 5.55 22.51
C LYS A 177 -29.29 4.44 23.41
N ASN A 178 -28.70 3.25 23.38
CA ASN A 178 -29.14 2.13 24.21
C ASN A 178 -28.95 2.43 25.70
N GLU A 179 -27.85 3.08 26.09
CA GLU A 179 -27.62 3.48 27.48
C GLU A 179 -28.62 4.54 27.95
N LEU A 180 -28.94 5.53 27.09
CA LEU A 180 -29.96 6.52 27.38
C LEU A 180 -31.34 5.89 27.55
N GLU A 181 -31.70 4.91 26.71
CA GLU A 181 -32.96 4.17 26.82
C GLU A 181 -33.03 3.36 28.12
N LYS A 182 -31.93 2.69 28.47
CA LYS A 182 -31.80 1.99 29.76
C LYS A 182 -31.99 2.92 30.95
N GLN A 183 -31.37 4.10 30.95
CA GLN A 183 -31.54 5.10 32.01
C GLN A 183 -32.98 5.62 32.11
N LYS A 184 -33.68 5.79 30.99
CA LYS A 184 -35.10 6.16 31.00
C LYS A 184 -35.97 5.10 31.66
N LEU A 185 -35.75 3.83 31.32
CA LEU A 185 -36.47 2.71 31.93
C LEU A 185 -36.17 2.59 33.43
N GLU A 186 -34.93 2.82 33.85
CA GLU A 186 -34.56 2.82 35.27
C GLU A 186 -35.32 3.90 36.06
N VAL A 187 -35.42 5.11 35.51
CA VAL A 187 -36.22 6.19 36.13
C VAL A 187 -37.70 5.85 36.18
N GLU A 188 -38.27 5.28 35.11
CA GLU A 188 -39.67 4.87 35.05
C GLU A 188 -39.99 3.79 36.10
N ILE A 189 -39.11 2.80 36.27
CA ILE A 189 -39.24 1.76 37.31
C ILE A 189 -39.25 2.38 38.70
N LEU A 190 -38.32 3.32 38.99
CA LEU A 190 -38.27 4.00 40.28
C LEU A 190 -39.54 4.82 40.56
N GLU A 191 -40.13 5.42 39.53
CA GLU A 191 -41.39 6.16 39.65
C GLU A 191 -42.57 5.21 39.97
N ILE A 192 -42.65 4.07 39.28
CA ILE A 192 -43.66 3.03 39.56
C ILE A 192 -43.51 2.49 40.98
N GLU A 193 -42.29 2.19 41.44
CA GLU A 193 -42.03 1.73 42.81
C GLU A 193 -42.46 2.74 43.86
N LYS A 194 -42.25 4.03 43.59
CA LYS A 194 -42.66 5.12 44.47
C LYS A 194 -44.19 5.20 44.58
N GLU A 195 -44.91 5.12 43.46
CA GLU A 195 -46.38 5.11 43.46
C GLU A 195 -46.96 3.86 44.13
N LEU A 196 -46.34 2.69 43.91
CA LEU A 196 -46.72 1.46 44.59
C LEU A 196 -46.57 1.57 46.12
N LYS A 197 -45.44 2.12 46.60
CA LYS A 197 -45.20 2.36 48.04
C LYS A 197 -46.22 3.33 48.64
N LYS A 198 -46.55 4.42 47.92
CA LYS A 198 -47.60 5.36 48.35
C LYS A 198 -48.97 4.67 48.47
N GLU A 199 -49.32 3.83 47.49
CA GLU A 199 -50.58 3.10 47.50
C GLU A 199 -50.65 2.07 48.63
N GLN A 200 -49.57 1.33 48.87
CA GLN A 200 -49.46 0.44 50.02
C GLN A 200 -49.69 1.20 51.34
N LEU A 201 -49.11 2.40 51.48
CA LEU A 201 -49.30 3.23 52.65
C LEU A 201 -50.76 3.71 52.81
N ARG A 202 -51.41 4.13 51.72
CA ARG A 202 -52.85 4.49 51.73
C ARG A 202 -53.71 3.33 52.24
N ARG A 203 -53.46 2.11 51.75
CA ARG A 203 -54.19 0.91 52.17
C ARG A 203 -54.01 0.59 53.66
N LEU A 204 -52.80 0.76 54.19
CA LEU A 204 -52.54 0.56 55.62
C LEU A 204 -53.25 1.60 56.49
N GLN A 205 -53.33 2.85 56.05
CA GLN A 205 -54.02 3.92 56.78
C GLN A 205 -55.55 3.72 56.80
N CYS A 206 -56.16 3.20 55.73
CA CYS A 206 -57.60 2.95 55.69
C CYS A 206 -58.06 1.74 56.53
N ASN A 207 -57.15 0.84 56.91
CA ASN A 207 -57.46 -0.39 57.66
C ASN A 207 -57.28 -0.26 59.18
N VAL A 208 -57.17 0.95 59.73
CA VAL A 208 -57.16 1.16 61.19
C VAL A 208 -58.60 1.18 61.69
N PRO A 209 -59.11 0.11 62.34
CA PRO A 209 -60.44 0.13 62.93
C PRO A 209 -60.48 1.20 64.03
N TYR A 210 -61.48 2.08 63.98
CA TYR A 210 -61.81 3.00 65.07
C TYR A 210 -62.22 2.15 66.29
N LEU A 211 -61.29 1.93 67.21
CA LEU A 211 -61.49 1.30 68.51
C LEU A 211 -61.48 2.37 69.61
#